data_AF-A0A358QWH9-F1
#
_entry.id   AF-A0A358QWH9-F1
#
_cell.length_a   1.000
_cell.length_b   1.000
_cell.length_c   1.000
_cell.angle_alpha   90.00
_cell.angle_beta   90.00
_cell.angle_gamma   90.00
#
_symmetry.space_group_name_H-M   'P 1'
#
loop_
_entity.id
_entity.type
_entity.pdbx_description
1 polymer ?
#
loop_
_entity_poly.entity_id
_entity_poly.type
_entity_poly.pdbx_seq_one_letter_code
_entity_poly.pdbx_strand_id
1 'polypeptide(L)'
;MVEQMKERPNFDQFKSYLIESVAVVAGQAAAGRDRWKDIGDEVNRADILQQLKKKLESEYGVELVWGENMVSADLPLESVAIQLHHVYSTIYLMERINNKIRNRHR
;
A
#
# COMPACT_ATOMS: atom_id res chain seq x y z
N MET A 1 19.73 -9.70 17.21
CA MET A 1 20.04 -8.68 16.19
C MET A 1 18.94 -7.65 16.23
N VAL A 2 19.26 -6.35 16.20
CA VAL A 2 18.25 -5.30 16.03
C VAL A 2 17.85 -5.35 14.56
N GLU A 3 16.67 -5.86 14.23
CA GLU A 3 16.14 -5.71 12.87
C GLU A 3 15.91 -4.23 12.62
N GLN A 4 16.80 -3.63 11.84
CA GLN A 4 16.60 -2.27 11.36
C GLN A 4 15.49 -2.34 10.31
N MET A 5 14.41 -1.59 10.52
CA MET A 5 13.35 -1.46 9.52
C MET A 5 13.96 -0.99 8.21
N LYS A 6 13.69 -1.73 7.12
CA LYS A 6 14.02 -1.33 5.74
C LYS A 6 13.45 0.05 5.47
N GLU A 7 14.17 0.91 4.74
CA GLU A 7 13.67 2.23 4.35
C GLU A 7 12.34 2.14 3.63
N ARG A 8 11.40 3.05 3.94
CA ARG A 8 10.08 3.07 3.30
C ARG A 8 10.20 3.16 1.77
N PRO A 9 9.28 2.54 1.01
CA PRO A 9 9.25 2.70 -0.43
C PRO A 9 8.97 4.18 -0.78
N ASN A 10 9.67 4.67 -1.80
CA ASN A 10 9.30 5.92 -2.43
C ASN A 10 7.97 5.76 -3.19
N PHE A 11 7.42 6.85 -3.71
CA PHE A 11 6.11 6.82 -4.37
C PHE A 11 6.10 5.91 -5.60
N ASP A 12 7.14 5.95 -6.43
CA ASP A 12 7.20 5.16 -7.66
C ASP A 12 7.24 3.66 -7.35
N GLN A 13 8.04 3.23 -6.37
CA GLN A 13 8.08 1.85 -5.90
C GLN A 13 6.72 1.39 -5.37
N PHE A 14 6.07 2.23 -4.55
CA PHE A 14 4.75 1.94 -4.00
C PHE A 14 3.70 1.79 -5.12
N LYS A 15 3.71 2.72 -6.09
CA LYS A 15 2.83 2.69 -7.26
C LYS A 15 3.06 1.43 -8.08
N SER A 16 4.31 1.02 -8.30
CA SER A 16 4.64 -0.24 -8.97
C SER A 16 4.05 -1.44 -8.23
N TYR A 17 4.14 -1.50 -6.89
CA TYR A 17 3.54 -2.60 -6.12
C TYR A 17 2.01 -2.65 -6.24
N LEU A 18 1.35 -1.49 -6.31
CA LEU A 18 -0.09 -1.45 -6.55
C LEU A 18 -0.43 -1.96 -7.95
N ILE A 19 0.28 -1.52 -8.99
CA ILE A 19 0.07 -1.97 -10.37
C ILE A 19 0.35 -3.48 -10.52
N GLU A 20 1.41 -4.00 -9.87
CA GLU A 20 1.69 -5.44 -9.80
C GLU A 20 0.51 -6.19 -9.16
N SER A 21 -0.05 -5.64 -8.07
CA SER A 21 -1.20 -6.24 -7.39
C SER A 21 -2.44 -6.27 -8.28
N VAL A 22 -2.66 -5.22 -9.09
CA VAL A 22 -3.72 -5.20 -10.12
C VAL A 22 -3.50 -6.31 -11.16
N ALA A 23 -2.27 -6.45 -11.68
CA ALA A 23 -1.95 -7.47 -12.66
C ALA A 23 -2.14 -8.89 -12.11
N VAL A 24 -1.75 -9.13 -10.85
CA VAL A 24 -1.90 -10.43 -10.18
C VAL A 24 -3.36 -10.82 -9.96
N VAL A 25 -4.20 -9.88 -9.52
CA VAL A 25 -5.59 -10.19 -9.12
C VAL A 25 -6.56 -10.09 -10.28
N ALA A 26 -6.48 -9.02 -11.07
CA ALA A 26 -7.43 -8.75 -12.15
C ALA A 26 -6.95 -9.29 -13.52
N GLY A 27 -5.73 -9.82 -13.61
CA GLY A 27 -5.18 -10.38 -14.85
C GLY A 27 -4.99 -9.35 -15.97
N GLN A 28 -4.97 -8.06 -15.65
CA GLN A 28 -4.85 -6.96 -16.61
C GLN A 28 -3.78 -5.97 -16.20
N ALA A 29 -3.12 -5.36 -17.19
CA ALA A 29 -2.27 -4.20 -16.96
C ALA A 29 -3.14 -2.97 -16.70
N ALA A 30 -2.74 -2.14 -15.74
CA ALA A 30 -3.39 -0.87 -15.45
C ALA A 30 -2.38 0.28 -15.51
N ALA A 31 -2.81 1.39 -16.09
CA ALA A 31 -2.10 2.65 -16.12
C ALA A 31 -2.61 3.61 -15.04
N GLY A 32 -1.77 4.56 -14.62
CA GLY A 32 -2.14 5.51 -13.57
C GLY A 32 -3.39 6.36 -13.87
N ARG A 33 -3.70 6.57 -15.15
CA ARG A 33 -4.88 7.32 -15.62
C ARG A 33 -6.18 6.51 -15.62
N ASP A 34 -6.09 5.19 -15.51
CA ASP A 34 -7.27 4.33 -15.56
C ASP A 34 -8.10 4.56 -14.30
N ARG A 35 -9.43 4.54 -14.43
CA ARG A 35 -10.30 4.73 -13.28
C ARG A 35 -10.27 3.49 -12.41
N TRP A 36 -10.06 3.69 -11.11
CA TRP A 36 -10.00 2.61 -10.13
C TRP A 36 -11.25 1.73 -10.15
N LYS A 37 -12.43 2.35 -10.18
CA LYS A 37 -13.72 1.62 -10.24
C LYS A 37 -13.90 0.73 -11.48
N ASP A 38 -13.15 0.98 -12.56
CA ASP A 38 -13.22 0.20 -13.80
C ASP A 38 -12.23 -0.98 -13.77
N ILE A 39 -11.36 -1.05 -12.74
CA ILE A 39 -10.44 -2.17 -12.52
C ILE A 39 -11.19 -3.26 -11.74
N GLY A 40 -11.64 -4.28 -12.48
CA GLY A 40 -12.34 -5.43 -11.92
C GLY A 40 -13.67 -5.07 -11.25
N ASP A 41 -14.23 -6.00 -10.49
CA ASP A 41 -15.34 -5.71 -9.59
C ASP A 41 -14.86 -5.26 -8.20
N GLU A 42 -15.80 -4.99 -7.29
CA GLU A 42 -15.48 -4.55 -5.94
C GLU A 42 -14.67 -5.58 -5.14
N VAL A 43 -14.92 -6.88 -5.37
CA VAL A 43 -14.18 -7.96 -4.74
C VAL A 43 -12.74 -7.98 -5.25
N ASN A 44 -12.52 -7.86 -6.56
CA ASN A 44 -11.19 -7.74 -7.13
C ASN A 44 -10.43 -6.55 -6.53
N ARG A 45 -11.07 -5.39 -6.39
CA ARG A 45 -10.43 -4.20 -5.81
C ARG A 45 -10.05 -4.40 -4.35
N ALA A 46 -10.91 -5.04 -3.55
CA ALA A 46 -10.58 -5.39 -2.18
C ALA A 46 -9.38 -6.35 -2.13
N ASP A 47 -9.37 -7.37 -2.99
CA ASP A 47 -8.28 -8.34 -3.09
C ASP A 47 -6.95 -7.70 -3.55
N ILE A 48 -7.00 -6.73 -4.46
CA ILE A 48 -5.82 -5.94 -4.87
C ILE A 48 -5.22 -5.20 -3.67
N LEU A 49 -6.05 -4.53 -2.87
CA LEU A 49 -5.58 -3.82 -1.67
C LEU A 49 -5.03 -4.79 -0.62
N GLN A 50 -5.66 -5.96 -0.45
CA GLN A 50 -5.14 -7.01 0.44
C GLN A 50 -3.79 -7.57 -0.04
N GLN A 51 -3.63 -7.75 -1.35
CA GLN A 51 -2.37 -8.20 -1.93
C GLN A 51 -1.26 -7.17 -1.70
N LEU A 52 -1.55 -5.89 -1.93
CA LEU A 52 -0.63 -4.79 -1.65
C LEU A 52 -0.24 -4.75 -0.16
N LYS A 53 -1.23 -4.88 0.74
CA LYS A 53 -1.01 -4.94 2.19
C LYS A 53 -0.05 -6.05 2.56
N LYS A 54 -0.31 -7.28 2.13
CA LYS A 54 0.54 -8.45 2.42
C LYS A 54 1.98 -8.22 1.95
N LYS A 55 2.16 -7.62 0.77
CA LYS A 55 3.48 -7.29 0.25
C LYS A 55 4.21 -6.28 1.14
N LEU A 56 3.55 -5.18 1.51
CA LEU A 56 4.14 -4.15 2.35
C LEU A 56 4.46 -4.65 3.76
N GLU A 57 3.58 -5.46 4.34
CA GLU A 57 3.78 -6.06 5.65
C GLU A 57 4.97 -7.04 5.63
N SER A 58 5.04 -7.90 4.61
CA SER A 58 6.15 -8.86 4.46
C SER A 58 7.50 -8.19 4.18
N GLU A 59 7.53 -7.09 3.42
CA GLU A 59 8.79 -6.43 3.03
C GLU A 59 9.31 -5.41 4.05
N TYR A 60 8.39 -4.72 4.75
CA TYR A 60 8.74 -3.57 5.59
C TYR A 60 8.30 -3.74 7.04
N GLY A 61 7.56 -4.81 7.38
CA GLY A 61 7.04 -5.06 8.73
C GLY A 61 5.98 -4.05 9.16
N VAL A 62 5.32 -3.39 8.22
CA VAL A 62 4.31 -2.37 8.47
C VAL A 62 3.03 -2.68 7.70
N GLU A 63 1.93 -2.80 8.44
CA GLU A 63 0.61 -3.05 7.89
C GLU A 63 0.04 -1.78 7.22
N LEU A 64 -0.43 -1.92 5.98
CA LEU A 64 -1.23 -0.89 5.33
C LEU A 64 -2.68 -0.95 5.82
N VAL A 65 -3.23 0.20 6.19
CA VAL A 65 -4.64 0.36 6.55
C VAL A 65 -5.27 1.36 5.58
N TRP A 66 -6.54 1.16 5.22
CA TRP A 66 -7.29 2.07 4.36
C TRP A 66 -8.73 2.25 4.87
N GLY A 67 -9.36 3.35 4.49
CA GLY A 67 -10.76 3.62 4.83
C GLY A 67 -11.74 2.86 3.94
N GLU A 68 -12.98 2.71 4.40
CA GLU A 68 -14.05 1.93 3.76
C GLU A 68 -14.29 2.32 2.28
N ASN A 69 -14.14 3.60 1.95
CA ASN A 69 -14.42 4.11 0.61
C ASN A 69 -13.31 3.84 -0.41
N MET A 70 -12.16 3.29 0.00
CA MET A 70 -11.03 3.11 -0.93
C MET A 70 -11.36 2.06 -2.00
N VAL A 71 -12.13 1.03 -1.66
CA VAL A 71 -12.50 -0.04 -2.59
C VAL A 71 -13.46 0.49 -3.67
N SER A 72 -14.33 1.42 -3.32
CA SER A 72 -15.37 1.98 -4.20
C SER A 72 -15.01 3.36 -4.80
N ALA A 73 -13.79 3.85 -4.57
CA ALA A 73 -13.39 5.19 -4.98
C ALA A 73 -13.47 5.39 -6.51
N ASP A 74 -14.17 6.44 -6.96
CA ASP A 74 -14.21 6.84 -8.36
C ASP A 74 -13.10 7.85 -8.68
N LEU A 75 -11.86 7.37 -8.63
CA LEU A 75 -10.65 8.17 -8.86
C LEU A 75 -9.71 7.46 -9.83
N PRO A 76 -8.79 8.19 -10.50
CA PRO A 76 -7.69 7.55 -11.23
C PRO A 76 -6.84 6.68 -10.29
N LEU A 77 -6.31 5.56 -10.80
CA LEU A 77 -5.44 4.63 -10.06
C LEU A 77 -4.24 5.36 -9.41
N GLU A 78 -3.68 6.36 -10.08
CA GLU A 78 -2.61 7.18 -9.53
C GLU A 78 -3.05 7.99 -8.31
N SER A 79 -4.27 8.52 -8.31
CA SER A 79 -4.82 9.21 -7.13
C SER A 79 -5.04 8.26 -5.96
N VAL A 80 -5.47 7.03 -6.23
CA VAL A 80 -5.57 5.95 -5.23
C VAL A 80 -4.18 5.64 -4.66
N ALA A 81 -3.17 5.50 -5.53
CA ALA A 81 -1.79 5.27 -5.11
C ALA A 81 -1.26 6.40 -4.20
N ILE A 82 -1.53 7.67 -4.56
CA ILE A 82 -1.12 8.84 -3.76
C ILE A 82 -1.73 8.78 -2.36
N GLN A 83 -3.05 8.55 -2.27
CA GLN A 83 -3.74 8.49 -0.98
C GLN A 83 -3.21 7.34 -0.11
N LEU A 84 -3.07 6.14 -0.69
CA LEU A 84 -2.55 4.98 0.04
C LEU A 84 -1.10 5.18 0.47
N HIS A 85 -0.25 5.77 -0.37
CA HIS A 85 1.14 6.05 -0.04
C HIS A 85 1.27 7.07 1.11
N HIS A 86 0.39 8.08 1.14
CA HIS A 86 0.33 9.03 2.25
C HIS A 86 -0.07 8.36 3.57
N VAL A 87 -1.11 7.53 3.56
CA VAL A 87 -1.54 6.77 4.74
C VAL A 87 -0.41 5.85 5.22
N TYR A 88 0.15 5.06 4.30
CA TYR A 88 1.27 4.17 4.59
C TYR A 88 2.48 4.90 5.18
N SER A 89 2.86 6.03 4.59
CA SER A 89 4.00 6.83 5.05
C SER A 89 3.82 7.33 6.48
N THR A 90 2.59 7.67 6.85
CA THR A 90 2.24 8.10 8.20
C THR A 90 2.37 6.94 9.18
N ILE A 91 1.81 5.77 8.85
CA ILE A 91 1.90 4.55 9.67
C ILE A 91 3.36 4.12 9.84
N TYR A 92 4.12 4.07 8.75
CA TYR A 92 5.52 3.69 8.77
C TYR A 92 6.35 4.60 9.67
N LEU A 93 6.12 5.92 9.63
CA LEU A 93 6.83 6.86 10.50
C LEU A 93 6.51 6.61 11.99
N MET A 94 5.24 6.37 12.31
CA MET A 94 4.82 6.02 13.68
C MET A 94 5.51 4.74 14.16
N GLU A 95 5.51 3.68 13.36
CA GLU A 95 6.19 2.42 13.72
C GLU A 95 7.71 2.59 13.88
N ARG A 96 8.34 3.39 13.03
CA ARG A 96 9.77 3.70 13.14
C ARG A 96 10.09 4.47 14.43
N ILE A 97 9.24 5.40 14.84
CA ILE A 97 9.38 6.11 16.12
C ILE A 97 9.20 5.13 17.29
N ASN A 98 8.14 4.31 17.26
CA ASN A 98 7.85 3.31 18.28
C ASN A 98 9.02 2.33 18.46
N ASN A 99 9.60 1.83 17.36
CA ASN A 99 10.76 0.94 17.41
C ASN A 99 12.01 1.63 17.98
N LYS A 100 12.25 2.91 17.68
CA LYS A 100 13.33 3.67 18.33
C LYS A 100 13.12 3.82 19.84
N ILE A 101 11.90 4.09 20.28
CA ILE A 101 11.55 4.21 21.70
C ILE A 101 11.74 2.86 22.42
N ARG A 102 11.19 1.78 21.84
CA ARG A 102 11.33 0.41 22.37
C ARG A 102 12.80 0.00 22.52
N ASN A 103 13.64 0.34 21.56
CA ASN A 103 15.07 0.03 21.59
C ASN A 103 15.87 0.88 22.59
N ARG A 104 15.37 2.06 22.99
CA ARG A 104 15.99 2.90 24.02
C ARG A 104 15.68 2.41 25.44
N HIS A 105 14.56 1.71 25.63
CA HIS A 105 14.12 1.18 26.91
C HIS A 105 14.47 -0.32 27.12
N ARG A 106 15.24 -0.92 26.20
CA ARG A 106 15.84 -2.25 26.34
C ARG A 106 17.32 -2.11 26.67
#